data_AF-F6HCL7-F1
#
_entry.id   AF-F6HCL7-F1
#
_cell.length_a   1.000
_cell.length_b   1.000
_cell.length_c   1.000
_cell.angle_alpha   90.00
_cell.angle_beta   90.00
_cell.angle_gamma   90.00
#
_symmetry.space_group_name_H-M   'P 1'
#
loop_
_entity.id
_entity.type
_entity.pdbx_description
1 polymer ?
#
loop_
_entity_poly.entity_id
_entity_poly.type
_entity_poly.pdbx_seq_one_letter_code
_entity_poly.pdbx_strand_id
1 'polypeptide(L)'
;MIVVGEDDTTYLNGAIVPRVKTLINEQGTSNTSVTNSEAPPFTPESKGTIRAFTVVEILDGRLDKIAETWVSVIGDETRVEQEHILFKSGMELSS
;
A
#
# COMPACT_ATOMS: atom_id res chain seq x y z
N MET A 1 -3.42 11.44 13.47
CA MET A 1 -3.05 12.85 13.78
C MET A 1 -1.58 12.84 14.15
N ILE A 2 -0.78 13.69 13.51
CA ILE A 2 0.64 13.87 13.83
C ILE A 2 0.78 15.26 14.44
N VAL A 3 1.37 15.36 15.62
CA VAL A 3 1.65 16.63 16.30
C VAL A 3 3.10 16.64 16.74
N VAL A 4 3.79 17.74 16.47
CA VAL A 4 5.14 17.99 16.98
C VAL A 4 5.00 18.94 18.17
N GLY A 5 5.48 18.51 19.34
CA GLY A 5 5.54 19.34 20.53
C GLY A 5 6.67 20.37 20.48
N GLU A 6 6.64 21.34 21.39
CA GLU A 6 7.69 22.36 21.52
C GLU A 6 9.06 21.77 21.94
N ASP A 7 9.07 20.53 22.44
CA ASP A 7 10.24 19.76 22.85
C ASP A 7 10.78 18.82 21.75
N ASP A 8 10.38 19.04 20.48
CA ASP A 8 10.63 18.17 19.32
C ASP A 8 10.04 16.75 19.45
N THR A 9 9.23 16.47 20.49
CA THR A 9 8.55 15.18 20.62
C THR A 9 7.43 15.07 19.60
N THR A 10 7.47 14.05 18.74
CA THR A 10 6.37 13.78 17.79
C THR A 10 5.37 12.77 18.35
N TYR A 11 4.12 13.18 18.47
CA TYR A 11 2.99 12.36 18.88
C TYR A 11 2.21 11.89 17.66
N LEU A 12 2.15 10.57 17.45
CA LEU A 12 1.35 9.93 16.41
C LEU A 12 0.16 9.24 17.05
N ASN A 13 -1.03 9.78 16.84
CA ASN A 13 -2.25 9.01 17.04
C ASN A 13 -2.49 8.17 15.78
N GLY A 14 -2.12 6.90 15.87
CA GLY A 14 -2.24 5.91 14.80
C GLY A 14 -3.26 4.84 15.17
N ALA A 15 -4.25 4.64 14.31
CA ALA A 15 -5.02 3.40 14.30
C ALA A 15 -4.39 2.45 13.29
N ILE A 16 -4.02 1.25 13.74
CA ILE A 16 -3.60 0.20 12.81
C ILE A 16 -4.86 -0.38 12.18
N VAL A 17 -5.20 0.13 11.00
CA VAL A 17 -6.32 -0.37 10.20
C VAL A 17 -5.74 -1.01 8.95
N PRO A 18 -5.74 -2.35 8.86
CA PRO A 18 -5.34 -3.04 7.64
C PRO A 18 -6.22 -2.59 6.47
N ARG A 19 -5.61 -2.02 5.43
CA ARG A 19 -6.29 -1.65 4.19
C ARG A 19 -5.79 -2.56 3.08
N VAL A 20 -6.72 -3.24 2.42
CA VAL A 20 -6.44 -4.21 1.37
C VAL A 20 -7.34 -3.96 0.18
N LYS A 21 -6.76 -3.87 -1.02
CA LYS A 21 -7.48 -3.83 -2.30
C LYS A 21 -7.20 -5.13 -3.05
N THR A 22 -8.20 -5.70 -3.69
CA THR A 22 -8.02 -6.86 -4.58
C THR A 22 -7.48 -6.39 -5.92
N LEU A 23 -6.43 -7.05 -6.43
CA LEU A 23 -6.02 -6.89 -7.82
C LEU A 23 -6.94 -7.77 -8.67
N ILE A 24 -7.93 -7.14 -9.31
CA ILE A 24 -8.77 -7.83 -10.28
C ILE A 24 -8.08 -7.68 -11.63
N ASN A 25 -7.61 -8.78 -12.21
CA ASN A 25 -7.26 -8.79 -13.63
C ASN A 25 -8.58 -8.56 -14.38
N GLU A 26 -8.78 -7.37 -14.96
CA GLU A 26 -9.85 -7.12 -15.93
C GLU A 26 -9.54 -7.84 -17.25
N GLN A 27 -9.41 -9.17 -17.20
CA GLN A 27 -9.47 -10.02 -18.38
C GLN A 27 -10.75 -10.86 -18.26
N GLY A 28 -11.88 -10.18 -18.39
CA GLY A 28 -13.17 -10.80 -18.16
C GLY A 28 -14.35 -9.88 -18.41
N THR A 29 -14.33 -9.09 -19.48
CA THR A 29 -15.60 -8.68 -20.11
C THR A 29 -16.28 -9.96 -20.59
N SER A 30 -17.10 -10.53 -19.70
CA SER A 30 -18.04 -11.59 -19.97
C SER A 30 -19.08 -11.10 -20.96
N ASN A 31 -18.73 -11.10 -22.25
CA ASN A 31 -19.71 -11.33 -23.29
C ASN A 31 -19.90 -12.83 -23.38
N THR A 32 -20.90 -13.33 -22.67
CA THR A 32 -21.38 -14.71 -22.77
C THR A 32 -21.67 -15.03 -24.24
N SER A 33 -20.84 -15.88 -24.82
CA SER A 33 -21.15 -16.64 -26.01
C SER A 33 -20.47 -17.99 -25.86
N VAL A 34 -21.27 -18.98 -25.47
CA VAL A 34 -20.89 -20.38 -25.33
C VAL A 34 -20.39 -20.91 -26.67
N THR A 35 -19.13 -21.35 -26.73
CA THR A 35 -18.69 -22.38 -27.67
C THR A 35 -17.72 -23.34 -26.96
N ASN A 36 -18.15 -24.59 -26.88
CA ASN A 36 -17.38 -25.70 -26.34
C ASN A 36 -16.16 -25.96 -27.24
N SER A 37 -14.95 -25.76 -26.73
CA SER A 37 -13.72 -26.41 -27.20
C SER A 37 -12.68 -26.29 -26.10
N GLU A 38 -11.98 -27.40 -25.84
CA GLU A 38 -11.06 -27.65 -24.72
C GLU A 38 -10.19 -26.44 -24.37
N ALA A 39 -10.42 -25.86 -23.18
CA ALA A 39 -9.60 -24.79 -22.64
C ALA A 39 -8.27 -25.35 -22.09
N PRO A 40 -7.12 -24.65 -22.24
CA PRO A 40 -5.90 -25.03 -21.55
C PRO A 40 -6.14 -25.00 -20.02
N PRO A 41 -5.31 -25.69 -19.21
CA PRO A 41 -5.50 -25.72 -17.77
C PRO A 41 -5.55 -24.28 -17.26
N PHE A 42 -6.68 -23.91 -16.64
CA PHE A 42 -6.85 -22.65 -15.94
C PHE A 42 -5.66 -22.48 -14.99
N THR A 43 -4.66 -21.71 -15.40
CA THR A 43 -3.67 -21.19 -14.48
C THR A 43 -4.45 -20.33 -13.50
N PRO A 44 -4.32 -20.51 -12.18
CA PRO A 44 -4.89 -19.56 -11.25
C PRO A 44 -4.14 -18.26 -11.50
N GLU A 45 -4.73 -17.38 -12.32
CA GLU A 45 -4.39 -15.96 -12.41
C GLU A 45 -4.20 -15.52 -10.96
N SER A 46 -2.95 -15.30 -10.54
CA SER A 46 -2.63 -15.12 -9.13
C SER A 46 -3.31 -13.84 -8.67
N LYS A 47 -4.49 -13.98 -8.05
CA LYS A 47 -5.29 -12.88 -7.51
C LYS A 47 -4.48 -12.21 -6.42
N GLY A 48 -3.75 -11.18 -6.79
CA GLY A 48 -2.93 -10.42 -5.88
C GLY A 48 -3.74 -9.46 -5.01
N THR A 49 -3.06 -8.85 -4.06
CA THR A 49 -3.64 -7.78 -3.23
C THR A 49 -2.70 -6.59 -3.19
N ILE A 50 -3.25 -5.38 -3.11
CA ILE A 50 -2.47 -4.19 -2.70
C ILE A 50 -2.79 -3.92 -1.24
N ARG A 51 -1.75 -3.84 -0.40
CA ARG A 51 -1.88 -3.64 1.05
C ARG A 51 -1.21 -2.34 1.45
N ALA A 52 -1.87 -1.55 2.29
CA ALA A 52 -1.27 -0.33 2.84
C ALA A 52 -0.54 -0.62 4.15
N PHE A 53 0.65 -0.04 4.30
CA PHE A 53 1.47 -0.08 5.50
C PHE A 53 1.78 1.34 5.94
N THR A 54 1.77 1.60 7.24
CA THR A 54 2.37 2.82 7.79
C THR A 54 3.82 2.51 8.15
N VAL A 55 4.76 3.12 7.44
CA VAL A 55 6.19 2.97 7.67
C VAL A 55 6.69 4.19 8.44
N VAL A 56 7.44 3.93 9.51
CA VAL A 56 8.06 4.94 10.36
C VAL A 56 9.57 4.77 10.28
N GLU A 57 10.25 5.79 9.80
CA GLU A 57 11.71 5.82 9.67
C GLU A 57 12.30 6.67 10.81
N ILE A 58 13.19 6.07 11.59
CA ILE A 58 13.88 6.69 12.71
C ILE A 58 15.37 6.66 12.41
N LEU A 59 15.99 7.83 12.34
CA LEU A 59 17.42 8.02 12.09
C LEU A 59 18.03 8.72 13.30
N ASP A 60 19.14 8.19 13.81
CA ASP A 60 19.84 8.73 14.99
C ASP A 60 18.93 9.00 16.20
N GLY A 61 17.96 8.11 16.42
CA GLY A 61 16.99 8.20 17.52
C GLY A 61 15.91 9.27 17.33
N ARG A 62 15.87 9.95 16.18
CA ARG A 62 14.87 10.96 15.82
C ARG A 62 13.95 10.45 14.72
N LEU A 63 12.68 10.84 14.80
CA LEU A 63 11.72 10.56 13.74
C LEU A 63 12.11 11.34 12.47
N ASP A 64 12.35 10.63 11.38
CA ASP A 64 12.69 11.24 10.10
C ASP A 64 11.52 11.27 9.14
N LYS A 65 10.78 10.16 8.98
CA LYS A 65 9.67 10.07 8.02
C LYS A 65 8.56 9.17 8.53
N ILE A 66 7.32 9.54 8.23
CA ILE A 66 6.16 8.66 8.31
C ILE A 66 5.53 8.64 6.93
N ALA A 67 5.31 7.46 6.36
CA ALA A 67 4.65 7.31 5.08
C ALA A 67 3.61 6.19 5.10
N GLU A 68 2.56 6.34 4.29
CA GLU A 68 1.69 5.24 3.88
C GLU A 68 2.26 4.62 2.60
N THR A 69 2.74 3.38 2.69
CA THR A 69 3.33 2.63 1.58
C THR A 69 2.36 1.55 1.12
N TRP A 70 1.97 1.57 -0.15
CA TRP A 70 1.12 0.57 -0.77
C TRP A 70 1.98 -0.47 -1.50
N VAL A 71 1.83 -1.74 -1.12
CA VAL A 71 2.61 -2.86 -1.63
C VAL A 71 1.69 -3.85 -2.32
N SER A 72 1.98 -4.17 -3.59
CA SER A 72 1.34 -5.29 -4.29
C SER A 72 1.98 -6.60 -3.83
N VAL A 73 1.14 -7.62 -3.66
CA VAL A 73 1.53 -8.97 -3.26
C VAL A 73 0.84 -9.95 -4.22
N ILE A 74 1.62 -10.63 -5.06
CA ILE A 74 1.14 -11.55 -6.10
C ILE A 74 1.94 -12.85 -5.95
N GLY A 75 1.33 -13.89 -5.37
CA GLY A 75 2.08 -15.10 -4.99
C GLY A 75 3.21 -14.75 -4.03
N ASP A 76 4.44 -15.10 -4.39
CA ASP A 76 5.65 -14.80 -3.62
C ASP A 76 6.30 -13.46 -4.01
N GLU A 77 5.76 -12.76 -5.00
CA GLU A 77 6.28 -11.46 -5.46
C GLU A 77 5.66 -10.31 -4.67
N THR A 78 6.50 -9.36 -4.27
CA THR A 78 6.07 -8.12 -3.63
C THR A 78 6.70 -6.90 -4.29
N ARG A 79 5.93 -5.84 -4.53
CA ARG A 79 6.44 -4.58 -5.10
C ARG A 79 5.79 -3.37 -4.44
N VAL A 80 6.58 -2.33 -4.18
CA VAL A 80 6.04 -1.02 -3.76
C VAL A 80 5.41 -0.35 -4.96
N GLU A 81 4.11 -0.08 -4.89
CA GLU A 81 3.35 0.61 -5.95
C GLU A 81 3.33 2.12 -5.73
N GLN A 82 3.18 2.55 -4.48
CA GLN A 82 3.04 3.95 -4.13
C GLN A 82 3.52 4.20 -2.71
N GLU A 83 4.13 5.36 -2.48
CA GLU A 83 4.41 5.89 -1.15
C GLU A 83 3.78 7.28 -1.02
N HIS A 84 3.04 7.50 0.06
CA HIS A 84 2.50 8.80 0.43
C HIS A 84 3.13 9.25 1.75
N ILE A 85 3.98 10.27 1.68
CA ILE A 85 4.63 10.87 2.85
C ILE A 85 3.58 11.63 3.67
N LEU A 86 3.37 11.20 4.91
CA LEU A 86 2.48 11.85 5.88
C LEU A 86 3.25 12.84 6.76
N PHE A 87 4.54 12.60 6.96
CA PHE A 87 5.47 13.47 7.68
C PHE A 87 6.88 13.24 7.17
N LYS A 88 7.66 14.32 7.06
CA LYS A 88 9.10 14.23 6.85
C LYS A 88 9.80 15.37 7.59
N SER A 89 10.90 15.05 8.26
CA SER A 89 11.74 16.03 8.95
C SER A 89 12.23 17.08 7.94
N GLY A 90 12.15 18.37 8.31
CA GLY A 90 12.54 19.48 7.44
C GLY A 90 11.63 19.78 6.25
N MET A 91 10.46 19.14 6.13
CA MET A 91 9.46 19.52 5.13
C MET A 91 8.61 20.67 5.68
N GLU A 92 8.86 21.90 5.22
CA GLU A 92 7.94 23.01 5.49
C GLU A 92 6.63 22.79 4.73
N LEU A 93 5.54 22.61 5.48
CA LEU A 93 4.20 22.71 4.90
C LEU A 93 3.97 24.18 4.55
N SER A 94 4.10 24.53 3.27
CA SER A 94 3.70 25.86 2.80
C SER A 94 2.24 26.09 3.21
N SER A 95 2.05 27.10 4.06
CA SER A 95 0.74 27.53 4.57
C SER A 95 -0.12 28.18 3.48
#